data_AF-W4V2D1-F1
#
_entry.id   AF-W4V2D1-F1
#
_cell.length_a   1.000
_cell.length_b   1.000
_cell.length_c   1.000
_cell.angle_alpha   90.00
_cell.angle_beta   90.00
_cell.angle_gamma   90.00
#
_symmetry.space_group_name_H-M   'P 1'
#
loop_
_entity.id
_entity.type
_entity.pdbx_description
1 polymer ?
#
loop_
_entity_poly.entity_id
_entity_poly.type
_entity_poly.pdbx_seq_one_letter_code
_entity_poly.pdbx_strand_id
1 'polypeptide(L)'
;MIRDISNDQWNKWKAPKGEVFKCTTVKAVAVRNDGARSKIVTHSYFVDPEMNTRYTLPVISLVTEYENLFDNSIGLYVNENYEQRGAEWERPVHVEFFETSGKLGFSLDAGFRIHGGWTRKYPQKSFRLYADHNNDIGEIKYEIFPGLRGTEPARK
;
A
#
# COMPACT_ATOMS: atom_id res chain seq x y z
N MET A 1 -4.93 -9.05 -18.83
CA MET A 1 -3.66 -8.28 -18.90
C MET A 1 -4.03 -6.82 -19.00
N ILE A 2 -3.75 -6.03 -17.97
CA ILE A 2 -4.15 -4.62 -17.92
C ILE A 2 -3.24 -3.83 -18.86
N ARG A 3 -3.84 -3.11 -19.79
CA ARG A 3 -3.16 -2.21 -20.71
C ARG A 3 -3.41 -0.79 -20.23
N ASP A 4 -2.32 -0.03 -20.18
CA ASP A 4 -2.21 1.40 -19.84
C ASP A 4 -3.31 1.97 -18.92
N ILE A 5 -2.99 2.06 -17.63
CA ILE A 5 -3.79 2.70 -16.57
C ILE A 5 -3.63 4.24 -16.55
N SER A 6 -2.87 4.80 -17.51
CA SER A 6 -2.72 6.24 -17.69
C SER A 6 -3.76 6.77 -18.67
N ASN A 7 -4.45 7.84 -18.27
CA ASN A 7 -5.32 8.62 -19.17
C ASN A 7 -4.71 10.01 -19.47
N ASP A 8 -3.45 10.23 -19.11
CA ASP A 8 -2.74 11.47 -19.42
C ASP A 8 -1.85 11.28 -20.66
N GLN A 9 -2.12 12.07 -21.69
CA GLN A 9 -1.43 11.96 -22.98
C GLN A 9 0.06 12.38 -22.92
N TRP A 10 0.44 13.17 -21.91
CA TRP A 10 1.79 13.69 -21.73
C TRP A 10 2.63 12.79 -20.81
N ASN A 11 1.98 12.17 -19.82
CA ASN A 11 2.57 11.28 -18.82
C ASN A 11 2.14 9.84 -19.07
N LYS A 12 2.57 9.31 -20.22
CA LYS A 12 2.31 7.92 -20.60
C LYS A 12 3.06 6.95 -19.70
N TRP A 13 2.52 5.74 -19.56
CA TRP A 13 3.24 4.66 -18.90
C TRP A 13 4.58 4.39 -19.58
N LYS A 14 5.62 4.19 -18.77
CA LYS A 14 6.96 3.79 -19.20
C LYS A 14 7.30 2.48 -18.53
N ALA A 15 7.73 1.50 -19.33
CA ALA A 15 8.18 0.22 -18.80
C ALA A 15 9.41 0.42 -17.90
N PRO A 16 9.56 -0.41 -16.84
CA PRO A 16 10.83 -0.49 -16.11
C PRO A 16 12.00 -0.77 -17.06
N LYS A 17 13.16 -0.16 -16.80
CA LYS A 17 14.38 -0.33 -17.61
C LYS A 17 15.03 -1.72 -17.46
N GLY A 18 14.54 -2.53 -16.54
CA GLY A 18 15.05 -3.85 -16.21
C GLY A 18 14.14 -4.52 -15.19
N GLU A 19 14.61 -5.65 -14.66
CA GLU A 19 13.89 -6.37 -13.62
C GLU A 19 13.74 -5.52 -12.36
N VAL A 20 12.52 -5.46 -11.84
CA VAL A 20 12.23 -4.79 -10.57
C VAL A 20 12.26 -5.86 -9.50
N PHE A 21 13.14 -5.71 -8.52
CA PHE A 21 13.18 -6.60 -7.36
C PHE A 21 11.86 -6.50 -6.59
N LYS A 22 11.28 -7.64 -6.24
CA LYS A 22 9.96 -7.73 -5.58
C LYS A 22 10.11 -8.41 -4.23
N CYS A 23 9.27 -8.02 -3.28
CA CYS A 23 9.09 -8.81 -2.07
C CYS A 23 8.34 -10.11 -2.38
N THR A 24 8.52 -11.09 -1.50
CA THR A 24 7.63 -12.25 -1.37
C THR A 24 6.66 -11.99 -0.23
N THR A 25 5.36 -12.12 -0.47
CA THR A 25 4.33 -11.98 0.56
C THR A 25 3.89 -13.36 1.05
N VAL A 26 3.71 -13.50 2.36
CA VAL A 26 3.20 -14.71 3.00
C VAL A 26 1.96 -14.32 3.80
N LYS A 27 0.86 -15.02 3.56
CA LYS A 27 -0.40 -14.87 4.30
C LYS A 27 -0.74 -16.20 4.97
N ALA A 28 -0.95 -16.18 6.27
CA ALA A 28 -1.22 -17.38 7.07
C ALA A 28 -2.52 -17.24 7.87
N VAL A 29 -3.24 -18.35 8.04
CA VAL A 29 -4.46 -18.44 8.86
C VAL A 29 -4.50 -19.78 9.56
N ALA A 30 -4.87 -19.78 10.84
CA ALA A 30 -5.16 -21.01 11.56
C ALA A 30 -6.63 -21.39 11.34
N VAL A 31 -6.86 -22.66 10.97
CA VAL A 31 -8.21 -23.21 10.77
C VAL A 31 -8.41 -24.33 11.77
N ARG A 32 -9.47 -24.22 12.58
CA ARG A 32 -9.89 -25.26 13.52
C ARG A 32 -10.70 -26.35 12.82
N ASN A 33 -10.82 -27.50 13.46
CA ASN A 33 -11.58 -28.64 12.93
C ASN A 33 -13.07 -28.34 12.69
N ASP A 34 -13.64 -27.36 13.41
CA ASP A 34 -15.01 -26.88 13.23
C ASP A 34 -15.16 -25.83 12.11
N GLY A 35 -14.08 -25.51 11.40
CA GLY A 35 -14.04 -24.52 10.32
C GLY A 35 -13.82 -23.08 10.79
N ALA A 36 -13.76 -22.81 12.09
CA ALA A 36 -13.46 -21.48 12.60
C ALA A 36 -12.03 -21.05 12.21
N ARG A 37 -11.88 -19.78 11.80
CA ARG A 37 -10.61 -19.22 11.30
C ARG A 37 -10.09 -18.12 12.23
N SER A 38 -8.77 -18.05 12.38
CA SER A 38 -8.13 -16.87 12.97
C SER A 38 -8.23 -15.65 12.04
N LYS A 39 -7.77 -14.48 12.50
CA LYS A 39 -7.37 -13.41 11.59
C LYS A 39 -6.25 -13.91 10.67
N ILE A 40 -6.21 -13.40 9.45
CA ILE A 40 -5.08 -13.63 8.52
C ILE A 40 -3.90 -12.80 9.01
N VAL A 41 -2.74 -13.42 9.15
CA VAL A 41 -1.47 -12.71 9.40
C VAL A 41 -0.74 -12.58 8.07
N THR A 42 -0.28 -11.37 7.76
CA THR A 42 0.41 -11.06 6.50
C THR A 42 1.82 -10.57 6.82
N HIS A 43 2.82 -11.05 6.08
CA HIS A 43 4.20 -10.58 6.17
C HIS A 43 4.85 -10.49 4.80
N SER A 44 5.73 -9.50 4.64
CA SER A 44 6.52 -9.27 3.44
C SER A 44 7.99 -9.56 3.70
N TYR A 45 8.60 -10.35 2.83
CA TYR A 45 10.00 -10.73 2.92
C TYR A 45 10.76 -10.25 1.69
N PHE A 46 11.89 -9.59 1.94
CA PHE A 46 12.83 -9.17 0.91
C PHE A 46 14.09 -10.03 1.10
N VAL A 47 14.37 -10.92 0.15
CA VAL A 47 15.40 -11.96 0.31
C VAL A 47 16.43 -11.80 -0.80
N ASP A 48 17.63 -11.36 -0.41
CA ASP A 48 18.78 -11.14 -1.26
C ASP A 48 20.05 -11.20 -0.39
N PRO A 49 21.18 -11.78 -0.85
CA PRO A 49 22.43 -11.77 -0.08
C PRO A 49 22.91 -10.38 0.33
N GLU A 50 22.57 -9.34 -0.44
CA GLU A 50 22.97 -7.94 -0.23
C GLU A 50 21.79 -7.08 0.23
N MET A 51 20.71 -7.70 0.76
CA MET A 51 19.45 -7.00 1.06
C MET A 51 19.62 -5.81 2.00
N ASN A 52 20.50 -5.93 2.99
CA ASN A 52 20.80 -4.86 3.96
C ASN A 52 21.41 -3.60 3.33
N THR A 53 21.96 -3.70 2.12
CA THR A 53 22.57 -2.58 1.39
C THR A 53 21.82 -2.22 0.11
N ARG A 54 20.85 -3.05 -0.31
CA ARG A 54 20.13 -2.89 -1.57
C ARG A 54 19.30 -1.59 -1.65
N TYR A 55 18.74 -1.16 -0.53
CA TYR A 55 17.93 0.05 -0.47
C TYR A 55 18.56 1.07 0.48
N THR A 56 18.76 2.29 -0.03
CA THR A 56 19.26 3.43 0.74
C THR A 56 18.13 4.24 1.38
N LEU A 57 16.87 3.89 1.07
CA LEU A 57 15.65 4.50 1.61
C LEU A 57 14.84 3.43 2.35
N PRO A 58 14.02 3.82 3.33
CA PRO A 58 13.03 2.93 3.93
C PRO A 58 12.10 2.33 2.86
N VAL A 59 11.58 1.14 3.13
CA VAL A 59 10.69 0.41 2.23
C VAL A 59 9.31 0.32 2.85
N ILE A 60 8.29 0.69 2.07
CA ILE A 60 6.89 0.45 2.42
C ILE A 60 6.37 -0.70 1.55
N SER A 61 5.90 -1.77 2.19
CA SER A 61 5.15 -2.84 1.53
C SER A 61 3.65 -2.58 1.67
N LEU A 62 2.93 -2.71 0.56
CA LEU A 62 1.47 -2.62 0.49
C LEU A 62 0.95 -3.94 -0.07
N VAL A 63 0.23 -4.70 0.75
CA VAL A 63 -0.34 -6.00 0.35
C VAL A 63 -1.86 -5.88 0.32
N THR A 64 -2.45 -6.15 -0.84
CA THR A 64 -3.89 -6.07 -1.07
C THR A 64 -4.30 -7.11 -2.12
N GLU A 65 -5.59 -7.41 -2.19
CA GLU A 65 -6.13 -8.28 -3.23
C GLU A 65 -6.06 -7.62 -4.62
N TYR A 66 -5.91 -8.43 -5.66
CA TYR A 66 -5.77 -7.95 -7.04
C TYR A 66 -6.98 -7.10 -7.47
N GLU A 67 -8.16 -7.53 -7.07
CA GLU A 67 -9.46 -6.93 -7.36
C GLU A 67 -9.54 -5.50 -6.81
N ASN A 68 -8.95 -5.23 -5.64
CA ASN A 68 -8.92 -3.89 -5.06
C ASN A 68 -8.20 -2.88 -5.94
N LEU A 69 -7.27 -3.34 -6.78
CA LEU A 69 -6.56 -2.48 -7.72
C LEU A 69 -7.20 -2.53 -9.11
N PHE A 70 -7.72 -3.67 -9.55
CA PHE A 70 -7.89 -3.92 -10.97
C PHE A 70 -9.23 -4.51 -11.39
N ASP A 71 -10.13 -4.78 -10.45
CA ASP A 71 -11.50 -5.12 -10.80
C ASP A 71 -12.18 -3.93 -11.51
N ASN A 72 -13.01 -4.20 -12.52
CA ASN A 72 -13.62 -3.13 -13.31
C ASN A 72 -14.57 -2.25 -12.48
N SER A 73 -15.23 -2.82 -11.48
CA SER A 73 -16.23 -2.11 -10.66
C SER A 73 -15.64 -1.45 -9.43
N ILE A 74 -14.69 -2.10 -8.75
CA ILE A 74 -14.14 -1.62 -7.48
C ILE A 74 -12.65 -1.28 -7.54
N GLY A 75 -11.94 -1.66 -8.61
CA GLY A 75 -10.49 -1.52 -8.70
C GLY A 75 -10.04 -0.08 -8.82
N LEU A 76 -9.12 0.32 -7.93
CA LEU A 76 -8.63 1.69 -7.84
C LEU A 76 -7.92 2.16 -9.12
N TYR A 77 -7.20 1.29 -9.83
CA TYR A 77 -6.44 1.64 -11.04
C TYR A 77 -7.26 1.63 -12.33
N VAL A 78 -8.56 1.36 -12.25
CA VAL A 78 -9.43 1.32 -13.44
C VAL A 78 -9.86 2.73 -13.83
N ASN A 79 -10.06 2.94 -15.13
CA ASN A 79 -10.56 4.21 -15.67
C ASN A 79 -11.87 4.63 -14.99
N GLU A 80 -11.99 5.93 -14.74
CA GLU A 80 -13.09 6.56 -13.97
C GLU A 80 -13.05 6.25 -12.47
N ASN A 81 -12.73 5.01 -12.07
CA ASN A 81 -12.63 4.61 -10.66
C ASN A 81 -11.56 5.39 -9.90
N TYR A 82 -10.40 5.67 -10.51
CA TYR A 82 -9.34 6.44 -9.83
C TYR A 82 -9.75 7.89 -9.49
N GLU A 83 -10.80 8.44 -10.09
CA GLU A 83 -11.28 9.81 -9.82
C GLU A 83 -12.15 9.89 -8.57
N GLN A 84 -12.61 8.74 -8.09
CA GLN A 84 -13.58 8.62 -7.02
C GLN A 84 -13.02 8.98 -5.65
N ARG A 85 -13.92 9.19 -4.68
CA ARG A 85 -13.62 9.81 -3.37
C ARG A 85 -14.50 9.23 -2.27
N GLY A 86 -14.11 9.52 -1.03
CA GLY A 86 -14.83 9.08 0.17
C GLY A 86 -14.42 7.68 0.62
N ALA A 87 -14.97 7.28 1.76
CA ALA A 87 -14.70 5.98 2.40
C ALA A 87 -15.13 4.80 1.52
N GLU A 88 -16.18 4.96 0.71
CA GLU A 88 -16.66 3.95 -0.26
C GLU A 88 -15.59 3.55 -1.31
N TRP A 89 -14.59 4.41 -1.51
CA TRP A 89 -13.48 4.18 -2.43
C TRP A 89 -12.16 3.87 -1.72
N GLU A 90 -12.22 3.54 -0.44
CA GLU A 90 -11.11 2.92 0.28
C GLU A 90 -11.14 1.41 0.08
N ARG A 91 -9.97 0.81 -0.02
CA ARG A 91 -9.80 -0.64 -0.09
C ARG A 91 -8.95 -1.12 1.08
N PRO A 92 -9.13 -2.36 1.53
CA PRO A 92 -8.27 -2.93 2.56
C PRO A 92 -6.85 -3.11 2.03
N VAL A 93 -5.86 -2.77 2.85
CA VAL A 93 -4.44 -3.02 2.59
C VAL A 93 -3.72 -3.38 3.89
N HIS A 94 -2.82 -4.35 3.84
CA HIS A 94 -1.86 -4.57 4.90
C HIS A 94 -0.59 -3.76 4.61
N VAL A 95 -0.14 -2.97 5.58
CA VAL A 95 0.99 -2.04 5.43
C VAL A 95 2.11 -2.46 6.36
N GLU A 96 3.30 -2.65 5.80
CA GLU A 96 4.53 -2.83 6.57
C GLU A 96 5.55 -1.76 6.19
N PHE A 97 6.22 -1.19 7.19
CA PHE A 97 7.30 -0.23 7.00
C PHE A 97 8.61 -0.81 7.52
N PHE A 98 9.63 -0.79 6.68
CA PHE A 98 10.98 -1.26 6.99
C PHE A 98 11.94 -0.07 6.95
N GLU A 99 12.71 0.10 8.02
CA GLU A 99 13.81 1.06 8.06
C GLU A 99 14.91 0.68 7.08
N THR A 100 15.83 1.61 6.81
CA THR A 100 17.03 1.33 5.97
C THR A 100 17.90 0.20 6.52
N SER A 101 17.84 -0.05 7.83
CA SER A 101 18.52 -1.18 8.48
C SER A 101 17.86 -2.54 8.23
N GLY A 102 16.67 -2.57 7.61
CA GLY A 102 15.82 -3.76 7.48
C GLY A 102 14.95 -4.03 8.70
N LYS A 103 15.05 -3.23 9.77
CA LYS A 103 14.17 -3.34 10.94
C LYS A 103 12.72 -3.04 10.55
N LEU A 104 11.80 -3.93 10.92
CA LEU A 104 10.36 -3.67 10.84
C LEU A 104 9.98 -2.57 11.85
N GLY A 105 9.47 -1.45 11.35
CA GLY A 105 9.01 -0.33 12.16
C GLY A 105 7.57 -0.53 12.63
N PHE A 106 6.65 -0.80 11.70
CA PHE A 106 5.26 -1.14 12.01
C PHE A 106 4.68 -2.10 10.98
N SER A 107 3.62 -2.81 11.39
CA SER A 107 2.78 -3.70 10.59
C SER A 107 1.33 -3.52 11.08
N LEU A 108 0.43 -3.14 10.18
CA LEU A 108 -0.98 -2.87 10.52
C LEU A 108 -1.89 -3.03 9.30
N ASP A 109 -3.17 -3.29 9.55
CA ASP A 109 -4.20 -3.24 8.52
C ASP A 109 -4.74 -1.81 8.39
N ALA A 110 -4.93 -1.36 7.16
CA ALA A 110 -5.32 0.01 6.83
C ALA A 110 -6.31 0.06 5.66
N GLY A 111 -6.92 1.24 5.50
CA GLY A 111 -7.59 1.64 4.28
C GLY A 111 -6.62 2.38 3.38
N PHE A 112 -6.74 2.21 2.07
CA PHE A 112 -6.03 3.08 1.12
C PHE A 112 -6.88 3.41 -0.09
N ARG A 113 -6.60 4.57 -0.67
CA ARG A 113 -7.19 4.97 -1.95
C ARG A 113 -6.27 5.91 -2.71
N ILE A 114 -6.59 6.10 -3.98
CA ILE A 114 -5.88 7.07 -4.80
C ILE A 114 -6.12 8.49 -4.29
N HIS A 115 -5.04 9.27 -4.31
CA HIS A 115 -5.00 10.65 -3.88
C HIS A 115 -4.45 11.58 -4.97
N GLY A 116 -4.75 12.88 -4.83
CA GLY A 116 -4.37 13.91 -5.78
C GLY A 116 -5.58 14.51 -6.50
N GLY A 117 -5.32 15.13 -7.65
CA GLY A 117 -6.33 15.67 -8.57
C GLY A 117 -6.00 15.23 -9.98
N TRP A 118 -5.31 16.07 -10.75
CA TRP A 118 -4.84 15.71 -12.09
C TRP A 118 -3.89 14.51 -12.09
N THR A 119 -3.01 14.43 -11.10
CA THR A 119 -1.99 13.37 -10.96
C THR A 119 -2.58 11.97 -10.82
N ARG A 120 -3.88 11.83 -10.52
CA ARG A 120 -4.58 10.54 -10.51
C ARG A 120 -4.62 9.89 -11.89
N LYS A 121 -4.43 10.66 -12.96
CA LYS A 121 -4.39 10.15 -14.34
C LYS A 121 -3.04 9.55 -14.72
N TYR A 122 -2.01 9.75 -13.90
CA TYR A 122 -0.66 9.25 -14.19
C TYR A 122 -0.58 7.73 -13.99
N PRO A 123 0.39 7.04 -14.62
CA PRO A 123 0.61 5.61 -14.43
C PRO A 123 1.05 5.28 -13.00
N GLN A 124 1.91 6.12 -12.41
CA GLN A 124 2.30 6.03 -11.01
C GLN A 124 1.43 6.98 -10.19
N LYS A 125 0.35 6.43 -9.61
CA LYS A 125 -0.63 7.18 -8.83
C LYS A 125 -0.17 7.29 -7.37
N SER A 126 -0.49 8.40 -6.72
CA SER A 126 -0.28 8.57 -5.29
C SER A 126 -1.36 7.84 -4.50
N PHE A 127 -0.97 7.14 -3.44
CA PHE A 127 -1.89 6.59 -2.45
C PHE A 127 -1.97 7.47 -1.21
N ARG A 128 -3.14 7.47 -0.58
CA ARG A 128 -3.32 7.94 0.79
C ARG A 128 -3.72 6.74 1.64
N LEU A 129 -3.03 6.57 2.76
CA LEU A 129 -3.30 5.55 3.77
C LEU A 129 -4.20 6.13 4.86
N TYR A 130 -5.08 5.30 5.39
CA TYR A 130 -5.99 5.57 6.50
C TYR A 130 -5.75 4.49 7.54
N ALA A 131 -5.31 4.90 8.72
CA ALA A 131 -4.98 3.98 9.81
C ALA A 131 -6.22 3.41 10.53
N ASP A 132 -7.42 3.84 10.15
CA ASP A 132 -8.69 3.37 10.69
C ASP A 132 -9.32 2.38 9.70
N HIS A 133 -8.97 1.10 9.85
CA HIS A 133 -9.59 0.01 9.10
C HIS A 133 -9.55 -1.31 9.90
N ASN A 134 -10.54 -2.18 9.71
CA ASN A 134 -10.59 -3.54 10.28
C ASN A 134 -10.27 -3.68 11.79
N ASN A 135 -10.72 -2.72 12.61
CA ASN A 135 -10.54 -2.67 14.07
C ASN A 135 -9.10 -2.35 14.54
N ASP A 136 -8.27 -1.72 13.71
CA ASP A 136 -7.02 -1.12 14.19
C ASP A 136 -7.24 0.26 14.85
N ILE A 137 -6.26 0.71 15.63
CA ILE A 137 -6.34 1.83 16.59
C ILE A 137 -6.56 3.23 15.97
N GLY A 138 -6.79 3.33 14.66
CA GLY A 138 -7.02 4.60 13.95
C GLY A 138 -5.78 5.49 13.80
N GLU A 139 -4.62 5.05 14.26
CA GLU A 139 -3.37 5.82 14.30
C GLU A 139 -2.14 4.95 14.02
N ILE A 140 -1.18 5.48 13.26
CA ILE A 140 0.15 4.86 13.10
C ILE A 140 1.07 5.41 14.20
N LYS A 141 1.32 4.61 15.24
CA LYS A 141 2.21 4.98 16.35
C LYS A 141 3.68 4.68 16.01
N TYR A 142 4.20 5.36 15.00
CA TYR A 142 5.60 5.23 14.57
C TYR A 142 6.13 6.55 14.01
N GLU A 143 7.37 6.93 14.36
CA GLU A 143 8.01 8.15 13.88
C GLU A 143 8.63 7.92 12.49
N ILE A 144 7.80 7.95 11.45
CA ILE A 144 8.22 7.74 10.05
C ILE A 144 9.25 8.79 9.60
N PHE A 145 9.16 10.01 10.17
CA PHE A 145 10.07 11.12 9.91
C PHE A 145 10.74 11.56 11.21
N PRO A 146 11.90 10.96 11.56
CA PRO A 146 12.60 11.27 12.80
C PRO A 146 12.87 12.76 12.98
N GLY A 147 12.50 13.31 14.14
CA GLY A 147 12.65 14.71 14.49
C GLY A 147 11.57 15.64 13.93
N LEU A 148 10.64 15.14 13.09
CA LEU A 148 9.54 15.93 12.58
C LEU A 148 8.40 15.97 13.61
N ARG A 149 8.44 16.98 14.48
CA ARG A 149 7.33 17.30 15.37
C ARG A 149 6.32 18.15 14.60
N GLY A 150 5.07 17.72 14.56
CA GLY A 150 3.99 18.48 13.92
C GLY A 150 3.91 19.90 14.49
N THR A 151 3.84 20.91 13.63
CA THR A 151 3.52 22.27 14.04
C THR A 151 2.00 22.34 14.28
N GLU A 152 1.58 22.27 15.54
CA GLU A 152 0.20 22.42 16.02
C GLU A 152 -0.84 21.41 15.49
N PRO A 153 -1.94 21.15 16.23
CA PRO A 153 -2.94 20.19 15.78
C PRO A 153 -3.65 20.69 14.51
N ALA A 154 -3.80 19.78 13.54
CA ALA A 154 -4.62 20.01 12.36
C ALA A 154 -6.01 20.49 12.78
N ARG A 155 -6.43 21.66 12.28
CA ARG A 155 -7.81 22.14 12.47
C ARG A 155 -8.76 21.08 11.90
N LYS A 156 -9.65 20.56 12.75
CA LYS A 156 -10.77 19.69 12.38
C LYS A 156 -11.70 20.40 11.40
#